data_AF-A0A530ADT2-F1
#
_entry.id   AF-A0A530ADT2-F1
#
_cell.length_a   1.000
_cell.length_b   1.000
_cell.length_c   1.000
_cell.angle_alpha   90.00
_cell.angle_beta   90.00
_cell.angle_gamma   90.00
#
_symmetry.space_group_name_H-M   'P 1'
#
loop_
_entity.id
_entity.type
_entity.pdbx_description
1 polymer ?
#
loop_
_entity_poly.entity_id
_entity_poly.type
_entity_poly.pdbx_seq_one_letter_code
_entity_poly.pdbx_strand_id
1 'polypeptide(L)'
;FHGRLDIDPNMLVEREIALLGCHAFADELPDAIGMLAELSGPLISLVDREIGLDDIPAAYERLLAGQGDGLKTIIRLRQPAGT
;
A
#
# COMPACT_ATOMS: atom_id res chain seq x y z
N PHE A 1 9.18 0.84 17.29
CA PHE A 1 10.46 0.95 16.56
C PHE A 1 11.63 0.90 17.54
N HIS A 2 12.15 -0.28 17.86
CA HIS A 2 13.44 -0.43 18.56
C HIS A 2 14.20 -1.53 17.81
N GLY A 3 14.89 -1.13 16.75
CA GLY A 3 15.76 -1.98 15.95
C GLY A 3 17.08 -1.24 15.74
N ARG A 4 18.20 -1.94 15.82
CA ARG A 4 19.53 -1.37 15.53
C ARG A 4 19.56 -1.00 14.05
N LEU A 5 19.83 0.26 13.74
CA LEU A 5 20.03 0.72 12.37
C LEU A 5 21.47 0.39 11.98
N ASP A 6 21.66 -0.66 11.18
CA ASP A 6 22.98 -1.08 10.71
C ASP A 6 23.36 -0.30 9.46
N ILE A 7 23.59 1.00 9.65
CA ILE A 7 24.05 1.94 8.61
C ILE A 7 25.36 2.55 9.06
N ASP A 8 26.37 2.55 8.19
CA ASP A 8 27.62 3.27 8.43
C ASP A 8 27.41 4.77 8.20
N PRO A 9 27.49 5.61 9.24
CA PRO A 9 27.29 7.05 9.10
C PRO A 9 28.39 7.72 8.25
N ASN A 10 29.60 7.17 8.22
CA ASN A 10 30.69 7.73 7.41
C ASN A 10 30.36 7.66 5.91
N MET A 11 29.77 6.55 5.48
CA MET A 11 29.33 6.36 4.09
C MET A 11 28.25 7.36 3.67
N LEU A 12 27.37 7.77 4.59
CA LEU A 12 26.36 8.79 4.30
C LEU A 12 27.00 10.16 4.12
N VAL A 13 27.94 10.52 5.00
CA VAL A 13 28.62 11.81 4.98
C VAL A 13 29.53 11.94 3.76
N GLU A 14 30.40 10.96 3.52
CA GLU A 14 31.39 10.99 2.43
C GLU A 14 30.77 11.05 1.04
N ARG A 15 29.53 10.57 0.90
CA ARG A 15 28.78 10.54 -0.36
C ARG A 15 27.65 11.56 -0.43
N GLU A 16 27.51 12.42 0.59
CA GLU A 16 26.46 13.42 0.70
C GLU A 16 25.04 12.84 0.56
N ILE A 17 24.80 11.67 1.16
CA ILE A 17 23.51 10.96 1.11
C ILE A 17 22.64 11.37 2.31
N ALA A 18 21.41 11.81 2.02
CA ALA A 18 20.40 12.10 3.04
C ALA A 18 19.58 10.86 3.41
N LEU A 19 19.36 10.64 4.71
CA LEU A 19 18.42 9.66 5.24
C LEU A 19 17.13 10.37 5.68
N LEU A 20 16.01 10.09 5.02
CA LEU A 20 14.72 10.71 5.27
C LEU A 20 13.73 9.69 5.85
N GLY A 21 13.11 10.03 6.97
CA GLY A 21 11.94 9.31 7.47
C GLY A 21 10.68 9.77 6.75
N CYS A 22 9.84 8.83 6.33
CA CYS A 22 8.52 9.13 5.75
C CYS A 22 7.43 8.41 6.55
N HIS A 23 6.37 9.14 6.91
CA HIS A 23 5.22 8.59 7.62
C HIS A 23 3.92 9.01 6.93
N ALA A 24 3.31 8.07 6.22
CA ALA A 24 2.01 8.19 5.54
C ALA A 24 1.92 9.37 4.56
N PHE A 25 1.47 10.53 5.05
CA PHE A 25 1.32 11.81 4.34
C PHE A 25 1.13 12.92 5.38
N ALA A 26 1.50 14.15 5.05
CA ALA A 26 1.18 15.36 5.76
C ALA A 26 0.04 16.09 5.05
N ASP A 27 0.34 16.91 4.05
CA ASP A 27 -0.57 17.76 3.28
C ASP A 27 -0.68 17.36 1.81
N GLU A 28 -0.03 16.27 1.39
CA GLU A 28 0.06 15.87 -0.03
C GLU A 28 -1.20 15.14 -0.55
N LEU A 29 -2.13 14.74 0.34
CA LEU A 29 -3.30 13.95 -0.03
C LEU A 29 -4.23 14.66 -1.06
N PRO A 30 -4.55 15.96 -0.95
CA PRO A 30 -5.35 16.67 -1.96
C PRO A 30 -4.71 16.65 -3.35
N ASP A 31 -3.39 16.82 -3.43
CA ASP A 31 -2.66 16.77 -4.69
C ASP A 31 -2.68 15.35 -5.29
N ALA A 32 -2.48 14.34 -4.45
CA ALA A 32 -2.61 12.94 -4.86
C ALA A 32 -4.01 12.61 -5.39
N ILE A 33 -5.07 13.14 -4.75
CA ILE A 33 -6.46 13.01 -5.23
C ILE A 33 -6.62 13.66 -6.61
N GLY A 34 -6.02 14.83 -6.83
CA GLY A 34 -6.04 15.52 -8.12
C GLY A 34 -5.45 14.68 -9.27
N MET A 35 -4.45 13.84 -8.97
CA MET A 35 -3.80 12.96 -9.94
C MET A 35 -4.58 11.66 -10.24
N LEU A 36 -5.59 11.30 -9.43
CA LEU A 36 -6.25 9.98 -9.52
C LEU A 36 -6.92 9.73 -10.87
N ALA A 37 -7.49 10.76 -11.51
CA ALA A 37 -8.18 10.59 -12.79
C ALA A 37 -7.21 10.10 -13.88
N GLU A 38 -6.04 10.72 -13.97
CA GLU A 38 -4.99 10.40 -14.94
C GLU A 38 -4.32 9.06 -14.63
N LEU A 39 -4.20 8.72 -13.35
CA LEU A 39 -3.55 7.48 -12.88
C LEU A 39 -4.51 6.30 -12.71
N SER A 40 -5.80 6.47 -13.04
CA SER A 40 -6.86 5.49 -12.76
C SER A 40 -6.56 4.10 -13.32
N GLY A 41 -6.18 3.99 -14.60
CA GLY A 41 -5.84 2.72 -15.24
C GLY A 41 -4.70 1.97 -14.52
N PRO A 42 -3.51 2.58 -14.38
CA PRO A 42 -2.42 2.00 -13.62
C PRO A 42 -2.80 1.63 -12.18
N LEU A 43 -3.54 2.48 -11.45
CA LEU A 43 -3.92 2.20 -10.07
C LEU A 43 -4.91 1.02 -9.95
N ILE A 44 -5.87 0.92 -10.86
CA ILE A 44 -6.80 -0.22 -10.92
C ILE A 44 -6.03 -1.51 -11.21
N SER A 45 -4.99 -1.47 -12.05
CA SER A 45 -4.16 -2.65 -12.34
C SER A 45 -3.40 -3.21 -11.13
N LEU A 46 -3.25 -2.41 -10.05
CA LEU A 46 -2.65 -2.85 -8.79
C LEU A 46 -3.63 -3.63 -7.92
N VAL A 47 -4.93 -3.60 -8.23
CA VAL A 47 -5.96 -4.35 -7.52
C VAL A 47 -5.90 -5.80 -7.96
N ASP A 48 -5.54 -6.68 -7.03
CA ASP A 48 -5.59 -8.14 -7.18
C ASP A 48 -7.05 -8.61 -7.34
N ARG A 49 -7.89 -8.19 -6.41
CA ARG A 49 -9.30 -8.60 -6.35
C ARG A 49 -10.15 -7.71 -5.49
N GLU A 50 -11.45 -7.88 -5.64
CA GLU A 50 -12.47 -7.34 -4.75
C GLU A 50 -13.14 -8.49 -4.00
N ILE A 51 -13.38 -8.31 -2.70
CA ILE A 51 -13.97 -9.34 -1.82
C ILE A 51 -15.11 -8.77 -0.99
N GLY A 52 -15.99 -9.64 -0.52
CA GLY A 52 -16.98 -9.30 0.50
C GLY A 52 -16.37 -9.24 1.90
N LEU A 53 -17.17 -8.77 2.87
CA LEU A 53 -16.77 -8.75 4.28
C LEU A 53 -16.51 -10.17 4.83
N ASP A 54 -17.32 -11.14 4.43
CA ASP A 54 -17.23 -12.51 4.94
C ASP A 54 -15.94 -13.24 4.49
N ASP A 55 -15.34 -12.78 3.39
CA ASP A 55 -14.14 -13.37 2.79
C ASP A 55 -12.84 -12.82 3.41
N ILE A 56 -12.91 -11.83 4.31
CA ILE A 56 -11.74 -11.18 4.90
C ILE A 56 -10.79 -12.20 5.57
N PRO A 57 -11.24 -13.14 6.41
CA PRO A 57 -10.34 -14.11 7.05
C PRO A 57 -9.56 -14.95 6.03
N ALA A 58 -10.25 -15.52 5.04
CA ALA A 58 -9.62 -16.29 3.97
C ALA A 58 -8.66 -15.45 3.13
N ALA A 59 -8.96 -14.16 2.94
CA ALA A 59 -8.07 -13.25 2.24
C ALA A 59 -6.76 -13.02 3.00
N TYR A 60 -6.79 -12.89 4.33
CA TYR A 60 -5.58 -12.78 5.14
C TYR A 60 -4.76 -14.07 5.15
N GLU A 61 -5.39 -15.24 5.26
CA GLU A 61 -4.70 -16.53 5.20
C GLU A 61 -3.91 -16.68 3.88
N ARG A 62 -4.55 -16.34 2.75
CA ARG A 62 -3.91 -16.31 1.43
C ARG A 62 -2.70 -15.35 1.38
N LEU A 63 -2.84 -14.14 1.93
CA LEU A 63 -1.76 -13.15 1.96
C LEU A 63 -0.58 -13.60 2.82
N LEU A 64 -0.83 -14.20 3.98
CA LEU A 64 0.21 -14.75 4.85
C LEU A 64 0.94 -15.93 4.20
N ALA A 65 0.25 -16.67 3.33
CA ALA A 65 0.84 -17.73 2.50
C ALA A 65 1.62 -17.19 1.28
N GLY A 66 1.68 -15.87 1.07
CA GLY A 66 2.38 -15.24 -0.06
C GLY A 66 1.65 -15.38 -1.40
N GLN A 67 0.35 -15.69 -1.40
CA GLN A 67 -0.44 -15.99 -2.59
C GLN A 67 -1.22 -14.76 -3.11
N GLY A 68 -0.56 -13.61 -3.22
CA GLY A 68 -1.15 -12.38 -3.78
C GLY A 68 -0.69 -12.15 -5.21
N ASP A 69 -1.62 -12.09 -6.17
CA ASP A 69 -1.31 -11.85 -7.59
C ASP A 69 -1.25 -10.34 -7.93
N GLY A 70 -1.61 -9.48 -6.98
CA GLY A 70 -1.54 -8.02 -7.10
C GLY A 70 -1.20 -7.33 -5.77
N LEU A 71 -1.10 -6.00 -5.78
CA LEU A 71 -0.63 -5.25 -4.60
C LEU A 71 -1.73 -4.96 -3.58
N LYS A 72 -2.99 -4.86 -4.01
CA LYS A 72 -4.12 -4.46 -3.15
C LYS A 72 -5.35 -5.34 -3.35
N THR A 73 -5.99 -5.73 -2.25
CA THR A 73 -7.34 -6.30 -2.24
C THR A 73 -8.32 -5.20 -1.79
N ILE A 74 -9.44 -5.03 -2.50
CA ILE A 74 -10.50 -4.09 -2.14
C ILE A 74 -11.63 -4.82 -1.42
N ILE A 75 -12.10 -4.28 -0.31
CA ILE A 75 -13.24 -4.82 0.44
C ILE A 75 -14.50 -4.05 0.06
N ARG A 76 -15.50 -4.75 -0.47
CA ARG A 76 -16.81 -4.19 -0.79
C ARG A 76 -17.71 -4.27 0.45
N LEU A 77 -17.99 -3.12 1.05
CA LEU A 77 -18.81 -3.02 2.27
C LEU A 77 -20.31 -3.29 2.06
N ARG A 78 -20.81 -3.16 0.83
CA ARG A 78 -22.20 -3.47 0.47
C ARG A 78 -22.20 -4.58 -0.55
N GLN A 79 -22.84 -5.70 -0.24
CA GLN A 79 -23.32 -6.62 -1.26
C GLN A 79 -24.44 -5.90 -2.03
N PRO A 80 -24.49 -5.98 -3.37
CA PRO A 80 -25.71 -5.60 -4.07
C PRO A 80 -26.87 -6.38 -3.44
N ALA A 81 -27.94 -5.68 -3.08
CA ALA A 81 -29.14 -6.32 -2.56
C ALA A 81 -29.54 -7.41 -3.56
N GLY A 82 -29.56 -8.67 -3.10
CA GLY A 82 -29.98 -9.79 -3.93
C GLY A 82 -31.37 -9.52 -4.49
N THR A 83 -31.50 -9.65 -5.81
CA THR A 83 -32.77 -9.89 -6.50
C THR A 83 -33.32 -11.26 -6.15
#